data_AF-A0A9Q3Z9A8-F1
#
_entry.id   AF-A0A9Q3Z9A8-F1
#
_cell.length_a   1.000
_cell.length_b   1.000
_cell.length_c   1.000
_cell.angle_alpha   90.00
_cell.angle_beta   90.00
_cell.angle_gamma   90.00
#
_symmetry.space_group_name_H-M   'P 1'
#
loop_
_entity.id
_entity.type
_entity.pdbx_description
1 polymer ?
#
loop_
_entity_poly.entity_id
_entity_poly.type
_entity_poly.pdbx_seq_one_letter_code
_entity_poly.pdbx_strand_id
1 'polypeptide(L)'
;MRPGDSLSVDAERGEAQYGDTMRSSVFLATGKLRMMDPLLTTTVTIACEARPGTYPVLRRGAGDVGPDEHPFRWARVRVEPADEAARRACHDKVKKLPRPGLEERWAPDATWPQSEWDVRTFLAGKRITITDNDDEGADGDIGLSSRAFTDRPVLRGAKAVLTATTTLRCDAAPGLYVVYRHDVGQSGHDKPWARLRIAGAARGKACSTEQAFPFGSSRLSVAAWTVGGTLLAAAAGALFLRARSRRGNSA
;
A
#
# COMPACT_ATOMS: atom_id res chain seq x y z
N MET A 1 -22.18 -23.02 4.08
CA MET A 1 -21.97 -22.11 2.92
C MET A 1 -22.57 -22.74 1.69
N ARG A 2 -23.22 -21.97 0.82
CA ARG A 2 -23.74 -22.43 -0.47
C ARG A 2 -22.89 -21.92 -1.64
N PRO A 3 -22.99 -22.52 -2.84
CA PRO A 3 -22.34 -22.00 -4.03
C PRO A 3 -22.74 -20.54 -4.29
N GLY A 4 -21.75 -19.68 -4.58
CA GLY A 4 -21.94 -18.24 -4.79
C GLY A 4 -22.06 -17.41 -3.52
N ASP A 5 -21.90 -17.99 -2.33
CA ASP A 5 -21.74 -17.19 -1.11
C ASP A 5 -20.33 -16.61 -1.01
N SER A 6 -20.25 -15.38 -0.50
CA SER A 6 -18.98 -14.73 -0.16
C SER A 6 -18.73 -14.83 1.34
N LEU A 7 -17.48 -15.09 1.69
CA LEU A 7 -16.98 -15.23 3.05
C LEU A 7 -15.88 -14.18 3.26
N SER A 8 -16.00 -13.35 4.30
CA SER A 8 -14.84 -12.65 4.86
C SER A 8 -14.06 -13.64 5.70
N VAL A 9 -12.76 -13.70 5.51
CA VAL A 9 -11.84 -14.40 6.40
C VAL A 9 -10.90 -13.36 6.97
N ASP A 10 -10.90 -13.29 8.29
CA ASP A 10 -10.06 -12.39 9.07
C ASP A 10 -9.04 -13.23 9.86
N ALA A 11 -7.86 -12.67 10.11
CA ALA A 11 -6.78 -13.29 10.87
C ALA A 11 -6.10 -12.25 11.75
N GLU A 12 -5.74 -12.65 12.97
CA GLU A 12 -4.96 -11.81 13.88
C GLU A 12 -3.47 -11.79 13.50
N ARG A 13 -2.77 -10.74 13.95
CA ARG A 13 -1.34 -10.58 13.72
C ARG A 13 -0.57 -11.69 14.45
N GLY A 14 0.04 -12.58 13.67
CA GLY A 14 0.76 -13.76 14.18
C GLY A 14 0.08 -15.08 13.81
N GLU A 15 -1.23 -15.08 13.53
CA GLU A 15 -1.88 -16.24 12.92
C GLU A 15 -1.49 -16.38 11.44
N ALA A 16 -1.48 -15.25 10.73
CA ALA A 16 -1.08 -15.11 9.33
C ALA A 16 -0.20 -13.86 9.11
N GLN A 17 0.38 -13.71 7.92
CA GLN A 17 1.19 -12.55 7.53
C GLN A 17 0.54 -11.72 6.41
N TYR A 18 0.96 -10.46 6.30
CA TYR A 18 0.51 -9.58 5.23
C TYR A 18 0.86 -10.17 3.85
N GLY A 19 -0.14 -10.25 2.97
CA GLY A 19 0.04 -10.77 1.63
C GLY A 19 -0.02 -12.29 1.49
N ASP A 20 -0.17 -13.04 2.61
CA ASP A 20 -0.44 -14.48 2.60
C ASP A 20 -1.63 -14.80 1.67
N THR A 21 -1.57 -15.94 0.99
CA THR A 21 -2.62 -16.35 0.04
C THR A 21 -3.44 -17.52 0.57
N MET A 22 -4.75 -17.47 0.30
CA MET A 22 -5.74 -18.47 0.69
C MET A 22 -6.26 -19.22 -0.53
N ARG A 23 -6.18 -20.55 -0.49
CA ARG A 23 -6.63 -21.43 -1.59
C ARG A 23 -7.52 -22.56 -1.09
N SER A 24 -8.58 -22.84 -1.84
CA SER A 24 -9.38 -24.06 -1.71
C SER A 24 -9.95 -24.41 -3.08
N SER A 25 -10.16 -25.70 -3.35
CA SER A 25 -10.71 -26.17 -4.63
C SER A 25 -12.17 -25.72 -4.89
N VAL A 26 -12.83 -25.18 -3.87
CA VAL A 26 -14.19 -24.62 -3.95
C VAL A 26 -14.24 -23.10 -3.92
N PHE A 27 -13.09 -22.41 -3.91
CA PHE A 27 -13.07 -20.96 -4.08
C PHE A 27 -13.01 -20.59 -5.56
N LEU A 28 -13.73 -19.55 -5.96
CA LEU A 28 -13.72 -19.02 -7.32
C LEU A 28 -12.37 -18.40 -7.69
N ALA A 29 -11.64 -17.86 -6.70
CA ALA A 29 -10.31 -17.29 -6.86
C ALA A 29 -9.46 -17.52 -5.61
N THR A 30 -8.14 -17.35 -5.74
CA THR A 30 -7.23 -17.27 -4.59
C THR A 30 -7.51 -15.98 -3.81
N GLY A 31 -7.78 -16.08 -2.51
CA GLY A 31 -7.82 -14.92 -1.62
C GLY A 31 -6.40 -14.42 -1.32
N LYS A 32 -6.22 -13.12 -1.13
CA LYS A 32 -4.97 -12.53 -0.62
C LYS A 32 -5.30 -11.73 0.63
N LEU A 33 -4.65 -12.05 1.75
CA LEU A 33 -4.80 -11.35 3.01
C LEU A 33 -4.19 -9.95 2.89
N ARG A 34 -4.98 -8.94 3.27
CA ARG A 34 -4.67 -7.51 3.18
C ARG A 34 -4.87 -6.87 4.54
N MET A 35 -4.10 -5.81 4.84
CA MET A 35 -4.25 -5.10 6.10
C MET A 35 -5.56 -4.32 6.12
N MET A 36 -6.42 -4.68 7.08
CA MET A 36 -7.66 -4.01 7.44
C MET A 36 -7.63 -3.83 8.96
N ASP A 37 -6.73 -2.95 9.41
CA ASP A 37 -6.31 -2.77 10.80
C ASP A 37 -7.50 -2.80 11.78
N PRO A 38 -7.45 -3.66 12.83
CA PRO A 38 -6.29 -4.40 13.33
C PRO A 38 -6.02 -5.77 12.67
N LEU A 39 -6.83 -6.20 11.70
CA LEU A 39 -6.83 -7.57 11.18
C LEU A 39 -6.24 -7.68 9.77
N LEU A 40 -5.86 -8.91 9.41
CA LEU A 40 -5.61 -9.31 8.03
C LEU A 40 -6.89 -9.91 7.45
N THR A 41 -7.49 -9.26 6.46
CA THR A 41 -8.79 -9.66 5.89
C THR A 41 -8.65 -10.07 4.42
N THR A 42 -9.44 -11.04 3.99
CA THR A 42 -9.71 -11.30 2.56
C THR A 42 -11.14 -11.78 2.34
N THR A 43 -11.73 -11.44 1.20
CA THR A 43 -13.05 -11.98 0.80
C THR A 43 -12.88 -13.04 -0.28
N VAL A 44 -13.42 -14.23 -0.04
CA VAL A 44 -13.47 -15.33 -1.02
C VAL A 44 -14.91 -15.71 -1.35
N THR A 45 -15.18 -16.13 -2.57
CA THR A 45 -16.52 -16.57 -3.01
C THR A 45 -16.47 -18.06 -3.34
N ILE A 46 -17.49 -18.81 -2.91
CA ILE A 46 -17.63 -20.24 -3.23
C ILE A 46 -18.02 -20.39 -4.70
N ALA A 47 -17.30 -21.23 -5.46
CA ALA A 47 -17.57 -21.48 -6.87
C ALA A 47 -18.97 -22.11 -7.08
N CYS A 48 -19.67 -21.74 -8.17
CA CYS A 48 -21.02 -22.24 -8.44
C CYS A 48 -21.08 -23.77 -8.65
N GLU A 49 -20.01 -24.36 -9.19
CA GLU A 49 -19.86 -25.80 -9.41
C GLU A 49 -19.30 -26.57 -8.21
N ALA A 50 -19.16 -25.91 -7.05
CA ALA A 50 -18.68 -26.57 -5.83
C ALA A 50 -19.65 -27.67 -5.39
N ARG A 51 -19.16 -28.91 -5.36
CA ARG A 51 -19.94 -30.05 -4.86
C ARG A 51 -20.12 -29.96 -3.33
N PRO A 52 -21.17 -30.56 -2.77
CA PRO A 52 -21.38 -30.59 -1.33
C PRO A 52 -20.27 -31.40 -0.64
N GLY A 53 -19.74 -30.90 0.47
CA GLY A 53 -18.60 -31.53 1.14
C GLY A 53 -17.86 -30.61 2.11
N THR A 54 -16.80 -31.12 2.72
CA THR A 54 -15.88 -30.33 3.54
C THR A 54 -14.51 -30.29 2.87
N TYR A 55 -14.04 -29.08 2.56
CA TYR A 55 -12.82 -28.86 1.80
C TYR A 55 -11.76 -28.18 2.68
N PRO A 56 -10.47 -28.55 2.56
CA PRO A 56 -9.40 -27.86 3.24
C PRO A 56 -9.25 -26.45 2.65
N VAL A 57 -8.88 -25.51 3.53
CA VAL A 57 -8.44 -24.17 3.15
C VAL A 57 -6.95 -24.08 3.48
N LEU A 58 -6.17 -23.85 2.43
CA LEU A 58 -4.73 -23.83 2.45
C LEU A 58 -4.24 -22.38 2.52
N ARG A 59 -3.29 -22.11 3.41
CA ARG A 59 -2.55 -20.85 3.46
C ARG A 59 -1.14 -21.06 2.88
N ARG A 60 -0.65 -20.06 2.16
CA ARG A 60 0.73 -19.99 1.66
C ARG A 60 1.32 -18.62 1.98
N GLY A 61 2.60 -18.58 2.35
CA GLY A 61 3.32 -17.38 2.75
C GLY A 61 3.43 -16.34 1.63
N ALA A 62 3.52 -15.07 2.02
CA ALA A 62 3.91 -14.00 1.12
C ALA A 62 5.39 -14.17 0.70
N GLY A 63 5.62 -14.60 -0.55
CA GLY A 63 6.97 -14.83 -1.08
C GLY A 63 7.29 -16.30 -1.39
N ASP A 64 6.40 -17.24 -1.05
CA ASP A 64 6.57 -18.67 -1.35
C ASP A 64 6.45 -18.95 -2.87
N VAL A 65 7.59 -19.17 -3.55
CA VAL A 65 7.69 -19.42 -5.00
C VAL A 65 8.17 -20.85 -5.29
N GLY A 66 7.29 -21.83 -5.13
CA GLY A 66 7.54 -23.19 -5.61
C GLY A 66 6.37 -24.16 -5.43
N PRO A 67 6.47 -25.39 -5.98
CA PRO A 67 5.61 -26.50 -5.58
C PRO A 67 6.01 -27.06 -4.20
N ASP A 68 7.28 -26.93 -3.82
CA ASP A 68 7.88 -27.59 -2.65
C ASP A 68 7.69 -26.85 -1.32
N GLU A 69 7.24 -25.59 -1.36
CA GLU A 69 6.81 -24.86 -0.16
C GLU A 69 5.39 -25.29 0.22
N HIS A 70 5.35 -26.12 1.28
CA HIS A 70 4.19 -26.87 1.71
C HIS A 70 3.08 -25.95 2.24
N PRO A 71 1.95 -25.81 1.54
CA PRO A 71 0.89 -24.92 1.99
C PRO A 71 0.24 -25.45 3.28
N PHE A 72 0.17 -24.60 4.30
CA PHE A 72 -0.34 -24.96 5.61
C PHE A 72 -1.87 -25.17 5.58
N ARG A 73 -2.36 -26.27 6.14
CA ARG A 73 -3.80 -26.51 6.32
C ARG A 73 -4.31 -25.61 7.45
N TRP A 74 -4.90 -24.49 7.09
CA TRP A 74 -5.27 -23.46 8.06
C TRP A 74 -6.71 -23.58 8.55
N ALA A 75 -7.66 -23.84 7.64
CA ALA A 75 -9.08 -23.96 7.98
C ALA A 75 -9.80 -25.03 7.15
N ARG A 76 -11.12 -25.17 7.35
CA ARG A 76 -12.00 -26.03 6.54
C ARG A 76 -13.27 -25.26 6.19
N VAL A 77 -13.74 -25.40 4.96
CA VAL A 77 -15.02 -24.83 4.49
C VAL A 77 -16.00 -25.95 4.18
N ARG A 78 -17.24 -25.84 4.68
CA ARG A 78 -18.33 -26.78 4.39
C ARG A 78 -19.29 -26.19 3.36
N VAL A 79 -19.36 -26.85 2.21
CA VAL A 79 -20.30 -26.56 1.12
C VAL A 79 -21.56 -27.42 1.32
N GLU A 80 -22.70 -26.76 1.38
CA GLU A 80 -24.03 -27.38 1.49
C GLU A 80 -24.52 -27.94 0.14
N PRO A 81 -25.47 -28.88 0.16
CA PRO A 81 -26.28 -29.22 -1.00
C PRO A 81 -26.92 -27.99 -1.66
N ALA A 82 -26.78 -27.91 -2.98
CA ALA A 82 -27.45 -26.94 -3.83
C ALA A 82 -27.93 -27.66 -5.10
N ASP A 83 -29.20 -27.42 -5.44
CA ASP A 83 -29.84 -27.93 -6.66
C ASP A 83 -29.42 -27.14 -7.91
N GLU A 84 -29.87 -27.62 -9.07
CA GLU A 84 -29.52 -27.07 -10.38
C GLU A 84 -30.15 -25.69 -10.65
N ALA A 85 -31.22 -25.30 -9.97
CA ALA A 85 -31.76 -23.95 -10.05
C ALA A 85 -30.88 -22.97 -9.24
N ALA A 86 -30.47 -23.37 -8.04
CA ALA A 86 -29.56 -22.61 -7.18
C ALA A 86 -28.17 -22.43 -7.83
N ARG A 87 -27.62 -23.45 -8.52
CA ARG A 87 -26.35 -23.32 -9.26
C ARG A 87 -26.44 -22.37 -10.44
N ARG A 88 -27.53 -22.44 -11.23
CA ARG A 88 -27.76 -21.48 -12.33
C ARG A 88 -27.92 -20.05 -11.80
N ALA A 89 -28.70 -19.86 -10.73
CA ALA A 89 -28.83 -18.55 -10.07
C ALA A 89 -27.50 -18.05 -9.48
N CYS A 90 -26.62 -18.94 -9.00
CA CYS A 90 -25.27 -18.57 -8.54
C CYS A 90 -24.45 -17.89 -9.64
N HIS A 91 -24.46 -18.39 -10.88
CA HIS A 91 -23.69 -17.77 -11.96
C HIS A 91 -24.09 -16.31 -12.21
N ASP A 92 -25.39 -16.01 -12.15
CA ASP A 92 -25.88 -14.64 -12.33
C ASP A 92 -25.69 -13.75 -11.09
N LYS A 93 -25.68 -14.33 -9.88
CA LYS A 93 -25.27 -13.65 -8.63
C LYS A 93 -23.79 -13.27 -8.71
N VAL A 94 -22.92 -14.21 -9.07
CA VAL A 94 -21.47 -14.06 -9.14
C VAL A 94 -21.04 -13.02 -10.17
N LYS A 95 -21.64 -13.02 -11.38
CA LYS A 95 -21.40 -11.99 -12.40
C LYS A 95 -21.71 -10.56 -11.92
N LYS A 96 -22.58 -10.42 -10.93
CA LYS A 96 -23.02 -9.12 -10.36
C LYS A 96 -22.27 -8.75 -9.07
N LEU A 97 -21.32 -9.57 -8.62
CA LEU A 97 -20.50 -9.22 -7.45
C LEU A 97 -19.64 -7.98 -7.76
N PRO A 98 -19.49 -7.05 -6.80
CA PRO A 98 -18.54 -5.95 -6.95
C PRO A 98 -17.13 -6.51 -7.07
N ARG A 99 -16.25 -5.79 -7.77
CA ARG A 99 -14.81 -6.09 -7.74
C ARG A 99 -14.33 -5.97 -6.28
N PRO A 100 -13.47 -6.90 -5.79
CA PRO A 100 -12.92 -6.81 -4.45
C PRO A 100 -12.27 -5.44 -4.21
N GLY A 101 -12.54 -4.85 -3.04
CA GLY A 101 -11.81 -3.67 -2.58
C GLY A 101 -10.34 -4.01 -2.48
N LEU A 102 -9.49 -3.22 -3.16
CA LEU A 102 -8.05 -3.40 -3.11
C LEU A 102 -7.39 -2.53 -2.04
N GLU A 103 -8.07 -1.45 -1.61
CA GLU A 103 -7.59 -0.52 -0.58
C GLU A 103 -7.38 -1.22 0.75
N GLU A 104 -6.25 -0.90 1.36
CA GLU A 104 -5.79 -1.38 2.66
C GLU A 104 -5.89 -0.26 3.68
N ARG A 105 -6.13 -0.63 4.92
CA ARG A 105 -6.14 0.27 6.06
C ARG A 105 -5.09 -0.22 7.04
N TRP A 106 -3.99 0.51 7.12
CA TRP A 106 -2.94 0.25 8.10
C TRP A 106 -3.17 1.09 9.37
N ALA A 107 -2.52 0.72 10.46
CA ALA A 107 -2.60 1.43 11.73
C ALA A 107 -2.22 2.92 11.56
N PRO A 108 -2.89 3.87 12.22
CA PRO A 108 -2.65 5.30 12.00
C PRO A 108 -1.23 5.78 12.29
N ASP A 109 -0.53 5.09 13.20
CA ASP A 109 0.85 5.35 13.65
C ASP A 109 1.92 4.66 12.78
N ALA A 110 1.55 3.69 11.93
CA ALA A 110 2.47 3.11 10.96
C ALA A 110 2.96 4.18 9.96
N THR A 111 4.20 4.07 9.48
CA THR A 111 4.70 4.98 8.43
C THR A 111 3.90 4.82 7.14
N TRP A 112 3.93 5.79 6.23
CA TRP A 112 3.17 5.73 4.98
C TRP A 112 4.08 5.94 3.77
N PRO A 113 3.92 5.18 2.67
CA PRO A 113 3.05 4.00 2.50
C PRO A 113 3.57 2.74 3.21
N GLN A 114 2.67 1.81 3.57
CA GLN A 114 3.01 0.41 3.87
C GLN A 114 2.85 -0.51 2.65
N SER A 115 2.08 -0.10 1.64
CA SER A 115 1.91 -0.82 0.38
C SER A 115 1.38 0.09 -0.73
N GLU A 116 1.36 -0.41 -1.97
CA GLU A 116 0.70 0.23 -3.13
C GLU A 116 -0.79 0.56 -2.88
N TRP A 117 -1.40 -0.06 -1.86
CA TRP A 117 -2.81 0.02 -1.54
C TRP A 117 -3.11 0.59 -0.14
N ASP A 118 -2.10 1.01 0.63
CA ASP A 118 -2.29 1.79 1.88
C ASP A 118 -2.82 3.20 1.54
N VAL A 119 -4.14 3.35 1.37
CA VAL A 119 -4.76 4.60 0.91
C VAL A 119 -5.14 5.47 2.10
N ARG A 120 -4.24 6.40 2.45
CA ARG A 120 -4.51 7.41 3.49
C ARG A 120 -5.16 8.66 2.92
N THR A 121 -5.99 9.29 3.75
CA THR A 121 -6.74 10.50 3.40
C THR A 121 -6.06 11.73 3.97
N PHE A 122 -5.78 12.70 3.10
CA PHE A 122 -5.12 13.95 3.43
C PHE A 122 -5.95 15.15 2.96
N LEU A 123 -5.56 16.33 3.42
CA LEU A 123 -6.12 17.62 2.97
C LEU A 123 -5.13 18.31 2.03
N ALA A 124 -5.64 18.92 0.96
CA ALA A 124 -4.87 19.77 0.07
C ALA A 124 -4.24 20.94 0.84
N GLY A 125 -3.01 21.34 0.47
CA GLY A 125 -2.19 22.32 1.21
C GLY A 125 -1.43 21.79 2.42
N LYS A 126 -1.59 20.51 2.80
CA LYS A 126 -0.83 19.94 3.92
C LYS A 126 0.52 19.40 3.47
N ARG A 127 1.53 19.61 4.31
CA ARG A 127 2.80 18.85 4.23
C ARG A 127 2.55 17.44 4.73
N ILE A 128 3.04 16.45 4.00
CA ILE A 128 3.02 15.03 4.36
C ILE A 128 4.43 14.48 4.45
N THR A 129 4.59 13.40 5.23
CA THR A 129 5.81 12.59 5.27
C THR A 129 5.55 11.29 4.54
N ILE A 130 6.51 10.90 3.71
CA ILE A 130 6.53 9.68 2.92
C ILE A 130 7.74 8.87 3.39
N THR A 131 7.58 7.55 3.50
CA THR A 131 8.62 6.64 4.01
C THR A 131 8.71 5.41 3.12
N ASP A 132 9.95 4.98 2.86
CA ASP A 132 10.26 3.68 2.26
C ASP A 132 11.14 2.90 3.24
N ASN A 133 10.80 1.63 3.45
CA ASN A 133 11.45 0.75 4.43
C ASN A 133 12.18 -0.44 3.77
N ASP A 134 12.07 -0.60 2.44
CA ASP A 134 12.54 -1.80 1.73
C ASP A 134 13.90 -1.61 1.04
N ASP A 135 14.31 -0.35 0.79
CA ASP A 135 15.49 0.01 0.00
C ASP A 135 16.67 0.53 0.82
N GLU A 136 17.34 -0.38 1.54
CA GLU A 136 18.63 -0.10 2.19
C GLU A 136 19.67 0.46 1.20
N GLY A 137 20.07 1.73 1.40
CA GLY A 137 21.21 2.35 0.72
C GLY A 137 20.89 3.20 -0.51
N ALA A 138 19.62 3.39 -0.88
CA ALA A 138 19.22 4.23 -2.02
C ALA A 138 19.00 5.73 -1.66
N ASP A 139 19.88 6.30 -0.82
CA ASP A 139 19.77 7.69 -0.35
C ASP A 139 19.90 8.70 -1.49
N GLY A 140 18.84 9.44 -1.79
CA GLY A 140 18.83 10.42 -2.86
C GLY A 140 18.59 9.86 -4.27
N ASP A 141 18.53 8.53 -4.42
CA ASP A 141 18.39 7.84 -5.71
C ASP A 141 16.93 7.57 -6.11
N ILE A 142 15.99 7.67 -5.16
CA ILE A 142 14.58 7.39 -5.44
C ILE A 142 13.78 8.69 -5.48
N GLY A 143 13.40 9.11 -6.69
CA GLY A 143 12.48 10.21 -6.92
C GLY A 143 11.02 9.77 -6.84
N LEU A 144 10.14 10.66 -6.39
CA LEU A 144 8.70 10.43 -6.37
C LEU A 144 7.97 11.50 -7.18
N SER A 145 6.85 11.12 -7.81
CA SER A 145 5.95 12.06 -8.48
C SER A 145 4.48 11.76 -8.19
N SER A 146 3.66 12.81 -8.10
CA SER A 146 2.20 12.68 -8.12
C SER A 146 1.58 13.98 -8.62
N ARG A 147 0.40 13.89 -9.25
CA ARG A 147 -0.38 15.08 -9.63
C ARG A 147 -0.90 15.87 -8.41
N ALA A 148 -0.84 15.30 -7.21
CA ALA A 148 -1.17 15.98 -5.96
C ALA A 148 -0.01 16.73 -5.30
N PHE A 149 1.25 16.54 -5.73
CA PHE A 149 2.42 17.16 -5.11
C PHE A 149 2.72 18.54 -5.72
N THR A 150 3.22 19.48 -4.92
CA THR A 150 3.75 20.76 -5.40
C THR A 150 5.14 20.63 -6.01
N ASP A 151 5.87 19.57 -5.66
CA ASP A 151 7.26 19.31 -6.04
C ASP A 151 7.47 17.84 -6.46
N ARG A 152 8.73 17.46 -6.72
CA ARG A 152 9.16 16.07 -6.91
C ARG A 152 10.05 15.68 -5.74
N PRO A 153 9.48 15.18 -4.63
CA PRO A 153 10.27 14.85 -3.46
C PRO A 153 11.17 13.65 -3.75
N VAL A 154 12.37 13.66 -3.17
CA VAL A 154 13.37 12.59 -3.28
C VAL A 154 13.50 11.94 -1.90
N LEU A 155 13.44 10.62 -1.85
CA LEU A 155 13.63 9.83 -0.63
C LEU A 155 15.08 9.92 -0.16
N ARG A 156 15.26 10.26 1.12
CA ARG A 156 16.55 10.43 1.77
C ARG A 156 16.58 9.84 3.17
N GLY A 157 17.70 9.26 3.55
CA GLY A 157 17.87 8.63 4.86
C GLY A 157 19.12 7.76 4.94
N ALA A 158 19.54 7.46 6.16
CA ALA A 158 20.61 6.50 6.41
C ALA A 158 20.02 5.17 6.87
N LYS A 159 20.55 4.06 6.34
CA LYS A 159 20.14 2.66 6.62
C LYS A 159 18.80 2.30 5.95
N ALA A 160 17.99 1.46 6.60
CA ALA A 160 16.78 0.82 6.05
C ALA A 160 15.52 1.69 6.00
N VAL A 161 15.60 2.98 6.34
CA VAL A 161 14.44 3.87 6.33
C VAL A 161 14.80 5.14 5.57
N LEU A 162 14.20 5.30 4.40
CA LEU A 162 14.29 6.51 3.59
C LEU A 162 13.01 7.32 3.78
N THR A 163 13.15 8.64 3.85
CA THR A 163 12.03 9.55 4.08
C THR A 163 12.05 10.71 3.10
N ALA A 164 10.87 11.19 2.73
CA ALA A 164 10.72 12.46 2.03
C ALA A 164 9.55 13.23 2.61
N THR A 165 9.55 14.54 2.41
CA THR A 165 8.41 15.38 2.76
C THR A 165 8.04 16.26 1.58
N THR A 166 6.75 16.35 1.28
CA THR A 166 6.19 17.15 0.19
C THR A 166 4.96 17.89 0.68
N THR A 167 4.61 18.98 0.01
CA THR A 167 3.35 19.69 0.22
C THR A 167 2.34 19.25 -0.83
N LEU A 168 1.13 18.93 -0.39
CA LEU A 168 0.01 18.65 -1.28
C LEU A 168 -0.49 19.98 -1.88
N ARG A 169 -0.71 20.01 -3.20
CA ARG A 169 -1.24 21.17 -3.92
C ARG A 169 -2.56 21.64 -3.33
N CYS A 170 -2.79 22.95 -3.33
CA CYS A 170 -4.02 23.56 -2.83
C CYS A 170 -5.19 23.46 -3.81
N ASP A 171 -4.90 23.41 -5.11
CA ASP A 171 -5.87 23.20 -6.19
C ASP A 171 -6.11 21.71 -6.52
N ALA A 172 -5.53 20.78 -5.74
CA ALA A 172 -5.82 19.36 -5.89
C ALA A 172 -7.29 19.06 -5.56
N ALA A 173 -8.04 18.68 -6.58
CA ALA A 173 -9.43 18.25 -6.45
C ALA A 173 -9.57 17.04 -5.49
N PRO A 174 -10.71 16.89 -4.79
CA PRO A 174 -10.99 15.68 -4.04
C PRO A 174 -10.94 14.43 -4.94
N GLY A 175 -10.24 13.37 -4.51
CA GLY A 175 -10.06 12.17 -5.33
C GLY A 175 -8.88 11.30 -4.92
N LEU A 176 -8.68 10.22 -5.67
CA LEU A 176 -7.58 9.27 -5.49
C LEU A 176 -6.42 9.61 -6.44
N TYR A 177 -5.22 9.75 -5.89
CA TYR A 177 -4.01 10.09 -6.62
C TYR A 177 -2.99 8.96 -6.47
N VAL A 178 -2.39 8.56 -7.60
CA VAL A 178 -1.25 7.62 -7.62
C VAL A 178 0.03 8.41 -7.33
N VAL A 179 0.89 7.83 -6.52
CA VAL A 179 2.30 8.23 -6.38
C VAL A 179 3.14 7.23 -7.16
N TYR A 180 3.96 7.76 -8.06
CA TYR A 180 4.90 6.99 -8.86
C TYR A 180 6.29 7.09 -8.28
N ARG A 181 7.00 5.97 -8.31
CA ARG A 181 8.41 5.85 -7.93
C ARG A 181 9.29 5.83 -9.18
N HIS A 182 10.43 6.50 -9.08
CA HIS A 182 11.44 6.70 -10.11
C HIS A 182 12.79 6.28 -9.55
N ASP A 183 13.25 5.09 -9.90
CA ASP A 183 14.55 4.55 -9.48
C ASP A 183 15.67 5.05 -10.42
N VAL A 184 16.92 5.20 -9.92
CA VAL A 184 18.08 5.53 -10.78
C VAL A 184 18.23 4.52 -11.91
N GLY A 185 18.35 5.03 -13.14
CA GLY A 185 18.50 4.20 -14.34
C GLY A 185 17.22 3.50 -14.81
N GLN A 186 16.06 3.78 -14.20
CA GLN A 186 14.78 3.23 -14.65
C GLN A 186 14.49 3.63 -16.12
N SER A 187 14.40 2.62 -16.97
CA SER A 187 13.91 2.76 -18.35
C SER A 187 12.51 2.13 -18.45
N GLY A 188 11.57 2.85 -19.07
CA GLY A 188 10.18 2.42 -19.21
C GLY A 188 9.19 3.39 -18.57
N HIS A 189 8.00 2.88 -18.23
CA HIS A 189 6.93 3.68 -17.64
C HIS A 189 7.11 3.90 -16.13
N ASP A 190 6.61 5.04 -15.64
CA ASP A 190 6.45 5.36 -14.22
C ASP A 190 5.81 4.18 -13.44
N LYS A 191 6.46 3.74 -12.35
CA LYS A 191 6.00 2.60 -11.54
C LYS A 191 5.02 3.08 -10.46
N PRO A 192 3.75 2.67 -10.46
CA PRO A 192 2.85 2.92 -9.34
C PRO A 192 3.44 2.31 -8.06
N TRP A 193 3.57 3.10 -7.01
CA TRP A 193 4.20 2.68 -5.75
C TRP A 193 3.30 2.91 -4.54
N ALA A 194 2.49 3.97 -4.55
CA ALA A 194 1.50 4.23 -3.49
C ALA A 194 0.28 4.98 -4.03
N ARG A 195 -0.75 5.12 -3.18
CA ARG A 195 -1.96 5.89 -3.48
C ARG A 195 -2.39 6.71 -2.28
N LEU A 196 -2.78 7.95 -2.52
CA LEU A 196 -3.29 8.87 -1.50
C LEU A 196 -4.64 9.44 -1.91
N ARG A 197 -5.50 9.73 -0.94
CA ARG A 197 -6.81 10.35 -1.15
C ARG A 197 -6.77 11.81 -0.68
N ILE A 198 -7.21 12.72 -1.53
CA ILE A 198 -7.48 14.11 -1.15
C ILE A 198 -8.97 14.22 -0.81
N ALA A 199 -9.30 14.71 0.39
CA ALA A 199 -10.69 14.99 0.79
C ALA A 199 -11.17 16.39 0.38
N GLY A 200 -10.24 17.31 0.11
CA GLY A 200 -10.49 18.71 -0.24
C GLY A 200 -9.45 19.65 0.38
N ALA A 201 -9.60 20.95 0.14
CA ALA A 201 -8.71 21.99 0.67
C ALA A 201 -8.69 22.01 2.21
N ALA A 202 -7.49 22.15 2.79
CA ALA A 202 -7.37 22.40 4.22
C ALA A 202 -8.02 23.73 4.61
N ARG A 203 -8.83 23.71 5.66
CA ARG A 203 -9.37 24.94 6.26
C ARG A 203 -8.23 25.78 6.85
N GLY A 204 -8.28 27.10 6.65
CA GLY A 204 -7.30 28.06 7.18
C GLY A 204 -6.15 28.39 6.23
N LYS A 205 -5.06 28.95 6.77
CA LYS A 205 -4.01 29.62 5.97
C LYS A 205 -3.24 28.73 4.99
N ALA A 206 -3.31 27.40 5.13
CA ALA A 206 -2.55 26.45 4.30
C ALA A 206 -2.83 26.58 2.80
N CYS A 207 -4.02 27.07 2.41
CA CYS A 207 -4.39 27.35 1.02
C CYS A 207 -4.94 28.77 0.81
N SER A 208 -4.68 29.71 1.73
CA SER A 208 -5.21 31.08 1.64
C SER A 208 -4.25 32.06 0.96
N THR A 209 -3.24 31.57 0.24
CA THR A 209 -2.18 32.39 -0.37
C THR A 209 -1.87 31.92 -1.79
N GLU A 210 -2.86 31.99 -2.69
CA GLU A 210 -2.59 31.89 -4.13
C GLU A 210 -3.63 32.67 -4.96
N GLN A 211 -3.61 34.00 -4.86
CA GLN A 211 -4.20 34.88 -5.86
C GLN A 211 -3.50 36.26 -5.87
N ALA A 212 -2.20 36.24 -6.16
CA ALA A 212 -1.44 37.41 -6.57
C ALA A 212 -0.26 36.99 -7.45
N PHE A 213 -0.51 36.81 -8.75
CA PHE A 213 0.54 36.92 -9.77
C PHE A 213 0.64 38.39 -10.20
N PRO A 214 1.61 39.19 -9.73
CA PRO A 214 2.07 40.32 -10.50
C PRO A 214 3.08 39.82 -11.53
N PHE A 215 2.65 39.70 -12.79
CA PHE A 215 3.59 39.89 -13.90
C PHE A 215 4.06 41.35 -13.84
N GLY A 216 5.12 41.59 -13.06
CA GLY A 216 5.68 42.91 -12.80
C GLY A 216 7.19 42.84 -12.89
N SER A 217 7.75 43.41 -13.95
CA SER A 217 9.19 43.51 -14.14
C SER A 217 9.81 44.48 -13.15
N SER A 218 10.91 44.10 -12.50
CA SER A 218 12.18 44.85 -12.51
C SER A 218 13.16 44.49 -11.39
N ARG A 219 14.40 44.21 -11.81
CA ARG A 219 15.68 44.64 -11.21
C ARG A 219 16.03 44.21 -9.76
N LEU A 220 17.06 43.36 -9.71
CA LEU A 220 18.27 43.52 -8.88
C LEU A 220 18.09 44.07 -7.44
N SER A 221 18.24 43.19 -6.45
CA SER A 221 18.88 43.54 -5.18
C SER A 221 19.60 42.31 -4.63
N VAL A 222 20.93 42.32 -4.73
CA VAL A 222 21.80 41.36 -4.04
C VAL A 222 21.91 41.79 -2.59
N ALA A 223 21.63 40.88 -1.65
CA ALA A 223 21.95 41.05 -0.24
C ALA A 223 22.43 39.71 0.32
N ALA A 224 23.74 39.51 0.34
CA ALA A 224 24.37 38.35 0.94
C ALA A 224 24.55 38.56 2.45
N TRP A 225 24.16 37.58 3.26
CA TRP A 225 24.58 37.49 4.66
C TRP A 225 24.91 36.03 5.02
N THR A 226 26.17 35.82 5.39
CA THR A 226 26.73 34.58 5.92
C THR A 226 26.91 34.70 7.44
N VAL A 227 26.38 33.74 8.22
CA VAL A 227 26.79 33.27 9.58
C VAL A 227 26.00 31.95 9.77
N GLY A 228 26.49 30.80 10.25
CA GLY A 228 27.71 30.43 10.98
C GLY A 228 27.34 29.86 12.35
N GLY A 229 27.41 28.53 12.59
CA GLY A 229 27.08 27.97 13.91
C GLY A 229 27.01 26.43 14.04
N THR A 230 27.46 25.92 15.20
CA THR A 230 27.86 24.52 15.50
C THR A 230 27.62 24.19 17.00
N LEU A 231 27.57 22.96 17.53
CA LEU A 231 27.55 21.58 17.01
C LEU A 231 27.03 20.62 18.12
N LEU A 232 26.38 19.49 17.76
CA LEU A 232 26.13 18.29 18.63
C LEU A 232 25.16 18.53 19.85
N ALA A 233 24.61 17.53 20.56
CA ALA A 233 24.77 16.07 20.57
C ALA A 233 23.48 15.27 20.95
N ALA A 234 23.35 14.08 20.35
CA ALA A 234 23.06 12.74 20.92
C ALA A 234 22.03 12.49 22.06
N ALA A 235 21.13 11.51 21.81
CA ALA A 235 20.59 10.57 22.79
C ALA A 235 20.30 9.20 22.10
N ALA A 236 20.42 8.08 22.83
CA ALA A 236 20.44 6.73 22.26
C ALA A 236 19.12 5.94 22.43
N GLY A 237 18.87 4.98 21.53
CA GLY A 237 17.78 4.00 21.60
C GLY A 237 18.11 2.78 20.74
N ALA A 238 17.88 1.57 21.27
CA ALA A 238 18.44 0.34 20.69
C ALA A 238 17.68 -0.16 19.43
N LEU A 239 18.43 -0.68 18.46
CA LEU A 239 17.91 -1.36 17.28
C LEU A 239 17.97 -2.88 17.46
N PHE A 240 16.83 -3.57 17.29
CA PHE A 240 16.81 -5.01 17.10
C PHE A 240 17.35 -5.36 15.70
N LEU A 241 18.56 -5.90 15.64
CA LEU A 241 19.07 -6.54 14.44
C LEU A 241 18.36 -7.88 14.22
N ARG A 242 17.79 -8.08 13.03
CA ARG A 242 17.53 -9.44 12.52
C ARG A 242 18.05 -9.57 11.11
N ALA A 243 19.32 -9.95 11.01
CA ALA A 243 20.00 -10.17 9.76
C ALA A 243 19.56 -11.50 9.10
N ARG A 244 19.36 -11.48 7.78
CA ARG A 244 19.77 -12.60 6.92
C ARG A 244 20.13 -12.15 5.49
N SER A 245 21.30 -11.52 5.41
CA SER A 245 22.36 -11.81 4.44
C SER A 245 22.00 -12.19 2.99
N ARG A 246 22.29 -11.27 2.05
CA ARG A 246 22.64 -11.61 0.67
C ARG A 246 24.01 -12.33 0.61
N ARG A 247 24.15 -13.30 -0.31
CA ARG A 247 25.32 -13.58 -1.20
C ARG A 247 24.99 -14.87 -1.99
N GLY A 248 25.28 -15.01 -3.28
CA GLY A 248 25.83 -14.05 -4.24
C GLY A 248 26.65 -14.75 -5.34
N ASN A 249 26.57 -14.22 -6.57
CA ASN A 249 27.43 -14.47 -7.74
C ASN A 249 27.40 -15.83 -8.48
N SER A 250 27.01 -15.71 -9.76
CA SER A 250 27.85 -15.99 -10.94
C SER A 250 28.45 -17.38 -11.15
N ALA A 251 27.78 -18.16 -12.02
CA ALA A 251 28.38 -18.74 -13.23
C ALA A 251 27.27 -18.84 -14.30
#